data_AF-A0A8H6V1Z1-F1
#
_entry.id   AF-A0A8H6V1Z1-F1
#
_cell.length_a   1.000
_cell.length_b   1.000
_cell.length_c   1.000
_cell.angle_alpha   90.00
_cell.angle_beta   90.00
_cell.angle_gamma   90.00
#
_symmetry.space_group_name_H-M   'P 1'
#
loop_
_entity.id
_entity.type
_entity.pdbx_description
1 polymer ?
#
loop_
_entity_poly.entity_id
_entity_poly.type
_entity_poly.pdbx_seq_one_letter_code
_entity_poly.pdbx_strand_id
1 'polypeptide(L)'
;MRFRGVQDPAIRAIQRGESPVVAVMPTGGGKSMLFMVPAFATPGGTTVVVVPLVALRADMTRRCQQLGISCVAWESRRPPDAASIVLVTPESAVSPDFHTFLNRLRVISDPRWPS
;
A
#
# COMPACT_ATOMS: atom_id res chain seq x y z
N MET A 1 1.92 -16.68 14.78
CA MET A 1 1.70 -15.22 14.88
C MET A 1 0.26 -15.00 15.32
N ARG A 2 -0.03 -14.07 16.26
CA ARG A 2 -1.40 -13.81 16.72
C ARG A 2 -1.78 -12.35 16.46
N PHE A 3 -2.85 -12.12 15.72
CA PHE A 3 -3.42 -10.79 15.50
C PHE A 3 -3.99 -10.22 16.81
N ARG A 4 -3.97 -8.89 16.94
CA ARG A 4 -4.41 -8.15 18.14
C ARG A 4 -5.59 -7.25 17.80
N GLY A 5 -6.59 -7.22 18.69
CA GLY A 5 -7.75 -6.32 18.57
C GLY A 5 -8.43 -6.45 17.20
N VAL A 6 -8.60 -5.31 16.51
CA VAL A 6 -9.29 -5.22 15.22
C VAL A 6 -8.47 -5.69 14.00
N GLN A 7 -7.23 -6.17 14.18
CA GLN A 7 -6.35 -6.52 13.07
C GLN A 7 -6.90 -7.62 12.16
N ASP A 8 -7.29 -8.76 12.72
CA ASP A 8 -7.81 -9.89 11.93
C ASP A 8 -9.09 -9.52 11.15
N PRO A 9 -10.15 -8.95 11.77
CA PRO A 9 -11.34 -8.60 11.00
C PRO A 9 -11.06 -7.53 9.93
N ALA A 10 -10.20 -6.54 10.21
CA ALA A 10 -9.84 -5.52 9.23
C ALA A 10 -9.02 -6.07 8.06
N ILE A 11 -8.00 -6.90 8.32
CA ILE A 11 -7.20 -7.54 7.26
C ILE A 11 -8.09 -8.40 6.38
N ARG A 12 -8.99 -9.20 6.97
CA ARG A 12 -9.91 -10.04 6.20
C ARG A 12 -10.89 -9.23 5.35
N ALA A 13 -11.43 -8.13 5.87
CA ALA A 13 -12.29 -7.22 5.10
C ALA A 13 -11.53 -6.66 3.88
N ILE A 14 -10.30 -6.18 4.08
CA ILE A 14 -9.44 -5.67 3.01
C ILE A 14 -9.15 -6.76 1.96
N GLN A 15 -8.80 -7.99 2.39
CA GLN A 15 -8.53 -9.10 1.48
C GLN A 15 -9.77 -9.55 0.68
N ARG A 16 -10.98 -9.35 1.20
CA ARG A 16 -12.24 -9.60 0.48
C ARG A 16 -12.63 -8.46 -0.47
N GLY A 17 -11.84 -7.39 -0.55
CA GLY A 17 -12.16 -6.21 -1.36
C GLY A 17 -13.28 -5.35 -0.78
N GLU A 18 -13.61 -5.49 0.51
CA GLU A 18 -14.58 -4.61 1.15
C GLU A 18 -14.02 -3.18 1.22
N SER A 19 -14.81 -2.20 0.79
CA SER A 19 -14.42 -0.80 0.79
C SER A 19 -15.66 0.09 0.97
N PRO A 20 -15.61 1.13 1.85
CA PRO A 20 -14.47 1.53 2.66
C PRO A 20 -14.31 0.72 3.97
N VAL A 21 -13.07 0.52 4.42
CA VAL A 21 -12.75 -0.02 5.75
C VAL A 21 -12.13 1.08 6.61
N VAL A 22 -12.70 1.32 7.80
CA VAL A 22 -12.18 2.28 8.77
C VAL A 22 -11.74 1.55 10.03
N ALA A 23 -10.45 1.62 10.35
CA ALA A 23 -9.87 1.00 11.54
C ALA A 23 -9.22 2.05 12.45
N VAL A 24 -9.71 2.16 13.69
CA VAL A 24 -9.16 3.04 14.72
C VAL A 24 -8.29 2.22 15.67
N MET A 25 -7.01 2.57 15.77
CA MET A 25 -6.04 1.80 16.56
C MET A 25 -5.01 2.72 17.24
N PRO A 26 -4.59 2.43 18.48
CA PRO A 26 -3.58 3.22 19.18
C PRO A 26 -2.24 3.23 18.44
N THR A 27 -1.40 4.23 18.72
CA THR A 27 0.01 4.23 18.30
C THR A 27 0.71 2.99 18.85
N GLY A 28 1.58 2.35 18.05
CA GLY A 28 2.15 1.05 18.39
C GLY A 28 1.21 -0.15 18.26
N GLY A 29 -0.09 0.07 18.04
CA GLY A 29 -1.10 -1.00 17.87
C GLY A 29 -0.98 -1.84 16.59
N GLY A 30 0.08 -1.65 15.79
CA GLY A 30 0.32 -2.47 14.61
C GLY A 30 -0.51 -2.12 13.37
N LYS A 31 -0.96 -0.87 13.23
CA LYS A 31 -1.72 -0.38 12.06
C LYS A 31 -1.10 -0.76 10.71
N SER A 32 0.23 -0.76 10.62
CA SER A 32 0.92 -1.07 9.37
C SER A 32 0.65 -2.48 8.85
N MET A 33 0.32 -3.43 9.73
CA MET A 33 -0.04 -4.78 9.30
C MET A 33 -1.31 -4.80 8.45
N LEU A 34 -2.22 -3.83 8.62
CA LEU A 34 -3.46 -3.77 7.85
C LEU A 34 -3.21 -3.59 6.36
N PHE A 35 -2.08 -3.00 5.95
CA PHE A 35 -1.70 -2.88 4.54
C PHE A 35 -0.52 -3.78 4.14
N MET A 36 0.41 -4.09 5.06
CA MET A 36 1.56 -4.95 4.75
C MET A 36 1.16 -6.41 4.49
N VAL A 37 0.23 -6.95 5.29
CA VAL A 37 -0.25 -8.33 5.11
C VAL A 37 -0.96 -8.51 3.77
N PRO A 38 -1.95 -7.67 3.37
CA PRO A 38 -2.57 -7.81 2.06
C PRO A 38 -1.60 -7.51 0.91
N ALA A 39 -0.67 -6.56 1.05
CA ALA A 39 0.35 -6.30 0.03
C ALA A 39 1.26 -7.51 -0.22
N PHE A 40 1.64 -8.22 0.83
CA PHE A 40 2.41 -9.47 0.72
C PHE A 40 1.57 -10.62 0.13
N ALA A 41 0.30 -10.70 0.51
CA ALA A 41 -0.60 -11.79 0.11
C ALA A 41 -1.19 -11.66 -1.30
N THR A 42 -0.95 -10.56 -2.01
CA THR A 42 -1.54 -10.26 -3.33
C THR A 42 -0.46 -10.16 -4.41
N PRO A 43 -0.04 -11.29 -5.03
CA PRO A 43 0.95 -11.29 -6.10
C PRO A 43 0.51 -10.40 -7.28
N GLY A 44 1.43 -9.60 -7.82
CA GLY A 44 1.14 -8.66 -8.91
C GLY A 44 0.30 -7.44 -8.51
N GLY A 45 -0.18 -7.36 -7.26
CA GLY A 45 -0.91 -6.21 -6.74
C GLY A 45 0.03 -5.11 -6.22
N THR A 46 -0.43 -3.86 -6.31
CA THR A 46 0.24 -2.70 -5.71
C THR A 46 -0.68 -2.06 -4.67
N THR A 47 -0.19 -1.92 -3.44
CA THR A 47 -0.85 -1.19 -2.36
C THR A 47 -0.29 0.23 -2.28
N VAL A 48 -1.15 1.22 -2.48
CA VAL A 48 -0.79 2.64 -2.31
C VAL A 48 -1.06 3.06 -0.88
N VAL A 49 -0.05 3.62 -0.21
CA VAL A 49 -0.18 4.12 1.17
C VAL A 49 0.15 5.61 1.20
N VAL A 50 -0.87 6.42 1.50
CA VAL A 50 -0.71 7.87 1.67
C VAL A 50 -0.19 8.14 3.08
N VAL A 51 1.00 8.74 3.20
CA VAL A 51 1.64 9.07 4.48
C VAL A 51 2.09 10.53 4.54
N PRO A 52 1.74 11.28 5.61
CA PRO A 52 1.96 12.72 5.67
C PRO A 52 3.43 13.12 5.92
N LEU A 53 4.20 12.28 6.61
CA LEU A 53 5.57 12.62 7.00
C LEU A 53 6.59 11.85 6.17
N VAL A 54 7.47 12.58 5.48
CA VAL A 54 8.61 12.00 4.75
C VAL A 54 9.49 11.16 5.67
N ALA A 55 9.67 11.59 6.93
CA ALA A 55 10.41 10.84 7.94
C ALA A 55 9.85 9.43 8.19
N LEU A 56 8.53 9.24 8.08
CA LEU A 56 7.90 7.93 8.24
C LEU A 56 8.14 7.01 7.03
N ARG A 57 8.45 7.58 5.86
CA ARG A 57 8.70 6.78 4.66
C ARG A 57 9.92 5.87 4.84
N ALA A 58 11.03 6.41 5.36
CA ALA A 58 12.25 5.65 5.59
C ALA A 58 12.01 4.47 6.55
N ASP A 59 11.27 4.69 7.64
CA ASP A 59 10.95 3.64 8.61
C ASP A 59 10.00 2.58 8.04
N MET A 60 9.04 2.97 7.20
CA MET A 60 8.17 2.03 6.51
C MET A 60 8.92 1.20 5.49
N THR A 61 9.78 1.82 4.68
CA THR A 61 10.66 1.11 3.75
C THR A 61 11.52 0.08 4.48
N ARG A 62 12.13 0.47 5.61
CA ARG A 62 12.95 -0.42 6.44
C ARG A 62 12.15 -1.63 6.95
N ARG A 63 10.92 -1.41 7.43
CA ARG A 63 10.03 -2.50 7.88
C ARG A 63 9.63 -3.41 6.72
N CYS A 64 9.31 -2.86 5.55
CA CYS A 64 8.99 -3.66 4.37
C CYS A 64 10.18 -4.52 3.94
N GLN A 65 11.39 -3.96 3.92
CA GLN A 65 12.63 -4.68 3.63
C GLN A 65 12.87 -5.84 4.59
N GLN A 66 12.66 -5.63 5.90
CA GLN A 66 12.76 -6.70 6.91
C GLN A 66 11.76 -7.84 6.69
N LEU A 67 10.64 -7.56 6.03
CA LEU A 67 9.59 -8.52 5.71
C LEU A 67 9.68 -9.06 4.27
N GLY A 68 10.69 -8.66 3.49
CA GLY A 68 10.82 -9.02 2.09
C GLY A 68 9.75 -8.42 1.18
N ILE A 69 9.07 -7.36 1.60
CA ILE A 69 8.04 -6.67 0.82
C ILE A 69 8.69 -5.56 0.00
N SER A 70 8.52 -5.61 -1.33
CA SER A 70 8.96 -4.54 -2.23
C SER A 70 8.22 -3.24 -1.91
N CYS A 71 8.95 -2.21 -1.49
CA CYS A 71 8.39 -0.94 -1.03
C CYS A 71 9.24 0.23 -1.51
N VAL A 72 8.60 1.20 -2.14
CA VAL A 72 9.27 2.41 -2.64
C VAL A 72 8.50 3.67 -2.25
N ALA A 73 9.20 4.80 -2.22
CA ALA A 73 8.54 6.11 -2.20
C ALA A 73 8.21 6.55 -3.62
N TRP A 74 7.05 7.17 -3.80
CA TRP A 74 6.64 7.77 -5.07
C TRP A 74 7.54 8.96 -5.41
N GLU A 75 8.09 8.95 -6.63
CA GLU A 75 8.76 10.06 -7.29
C GLU A 75 8.22 10.17 -8.72
N SER A 76 7.73 11.34 -9.13
CA SER A 76 7.15 11.53 -10.48
C SER A 76 8.12 11.18 -11.62
N ARG A 77 9.41 11.44 -11.42
CA ARG A 77 10.47 11.17 -12.41
C ARG A 77 10.82 9.68 -12.57
N ARG A 78 10.43 8.84 -11.60
CA ARG A 78 10.73 7.40 -11.58
C ARG A 78 9.51 6.62 -11.06
N PRO A 79 8.48 6.45 -11.89
CA PRO A 79 7.34 5.59 -11.55
C PRO A 79 7.84 4.16 -11.26
N PRO A 80 7.37 3.49 -10.21
CA PRO A 80 7.82 2.14 -9.90
C PRO A 80 7.17 1.09 -10.80
N ASP A 81 8.00 0.20 -11.35
CA ASP A 81 7.56 -0.79 -12.34
C ASP A 81 7.00 -2.11 -11.77
N ALA A 82 7.00 -2.33 -10.45
CA ALA A 82 6.41 -3.54 -9.84
C ALA A 82 6.43 -3.54 -8.29
N ALA A 83 6.26 -2.39 -7.62
CA ALA A 83 6.33 -2.36 -6.16
C ALA A 83 5.04 -2.90 -5.51
N SER A 84 5.19 -3.76 -4.50
CA SER A 84 4.05 -4.24 -3.69
C SER A 84 3.45 -3.10 -2.86
N ILE A 85 4.29 -2.16 -2.40
CA ILE A 85 3.88 -0.97 -1.67
C ILE A 85 4.48 0.29 -2.30
N VAL A 86 3.64 1.30 -2.54
CA VAL A 86 4.06 2.64 -2.95
C VAL A 86 3.65 3.66 -1.88
N LEU A 87 4.65 4.31 -1.27
CA LEU A 87 4.45 5.35 -0.27
C LEU A 87 4.35 6.71 -0.95
N VAL A 88 3.23 7.41 -0.78
CA VAL A 88 2.98 8.71 -1.41
C VAL A 88 2.62 9.74 -0.33
N THR A 89 3.00 11.01 -0.51
CA THR A 89 2.53 12.08 0.39
C THR A 89 1.17 12.61 -0.09
N PRO A 90 0.35 13.22 0.78
CA PRO A 90 -0.90 13.84 0.38
C PRO A 90 -0.76 14.79 -0.82
N GLU A 91 0.29 15.60 -0.86
CA GLU A 91 0.51 16.59 -1.94
C GLU A 91 0.82 15.90 -3.28
N SER A 92 1.58 14.80 -3.25
CA SER A 92 1.84 14.02 -4.46
C SER A 92 0.63 13.19 -4.89
N ALA A 93 -0.20 12.75 -3.93
CA ALA A 93 -1.36 11.90 -4.21
C ALA A 93 -2.44 12.60 -5.04
N VAL A 94 -2.47 13.93 -5.03
CA VAL A 94 -3.40 14.76 -5.83
C VAL A 94 -2.79 15.26 -7.14
N SER A 95 -1.55 14.86 -7.45
CA SER A 95 -0.84 15.34 -8.64
C SER A 95 -1.30 14.61 -9.92
N PRO A 96 -1.29 15.30 -11.09
CA PRO A 96 -1.60 14.67 -12.38
C PRO A 96 -0.69 13.47 -12.72
N ASP A 97 0.60 13.57 -12.37
CA ASP A 97 1.57 12.48 -12.60
C ASP A 97 1.19 11.22 -11.81
N PHE A 98 0.77 11.40 -10.56
CA PHE A 98 0.33 10.29 -9.75
C PHE A 98 -0.98 9.68 -10.26
N HIS A 99 -1.92 10.49 -10.71
CA HIS A 99 -3.14 9.99 -11.35
C HIS A 99 -2.83 9.19 -12.61
N THR A 100 -1.87 9.65 -13.43
CA THR A 100 -1.40 8.94 -14.62
C THR A 100 -0.81 7.58 -14.25
N PHE A 101 -0.01 7.53 -13.19
CA PHE A 101 0.52 6.27 -12.65
C PHE A 101 -0.59 5.32 -12.16
N LEU A 102 -1.57 5.80 -11.41
CA LEU A 102 -2.70 4.98 -10.95
C LEU A 102 -3.50 4.41 -12.12
N ASN A 103 -3.70 5.19 -13.19
CA ASN A 103 -4.39 4.72 -14.39
C ASN A 103 -3.61 3.59 -15.09
N ARG A 104 -2.28 3.68 -15.15
CA ARG A 104 -1.44 2.58 -15.69
C ARG A 104 -1.57 1.31 -14.86
N LEU A 105 -1.54 1.41 -13.53
CA LEU A 105 -1.72 0.24 -12.65
C LEU A 105 -3.08 -0.44 -12.86
N ARG A 106 -4.15 0.34 -13.06
CA ARG A 106 -5.50 -0.19 -13.32
C ARG A 106 -5.59 -0.94 -14.64
N VAL A 107 -4.94 -0.45 -15.69
CA VAL A 107 -4.91 -1.11 -16.99
C VAL A 107 -4.21 -2.47 -16.91
N ILE A 108 -3.07 -2.53 -16.20
CA ILE A 108 -2.30 -3.78 -16.03
C ILE A 108 -3.06 -4.83 -15.20
N SER A 109 -3.94 -4.39 -14.29
CA SER A 109 -4.69 -5.27 -13.39
C SER A 109 -6.09 -5.64 -13.89
N ASP A 110 -6.54 -5.11 -15.04
CA ASP A 110 -7.83 -5.47 -15.64
C ASP A 110 -7.70 -6.77 -16.47
N PRO A 111 -8.32 -7.88 -16.05
CA PRO A 111 -8.24 -9.16 -16.76
C PRO A 111 -8.89 -9.13 -18.16
N ARG A 112 -9.59 -8.04 -18.53
CA ARG A 112 -10.19 -7.85 -19.85
C ARG A 112 -9.21 -7.33 -20.91
N TRP A 113 -7.99 -6.95 -20.53
CA TRP A 113 -6.99 -6.44 -21.46
C TRP A 113 -5.72 -7.32 -21.43
N PRO A 114 -5.55 -8.27 -22.37
CA PRO A 114 -4.30 -9.01 -22.49
C PRO A 114 -3.20 -8.12 -23.07
N SER A 115 -1.97 -8.37 -22.60
CA SER A 115 -0.74 -7.70 -23.06
C SER A 115 -0.40 -8.07 -24.51
#